data_AF-A0A9P1MQK5-F1
#
_entry.id   AF-A0A9P1MQK5-F1
#
_cell.length_a   1.000
_cell.length_b   1.000
_cell.length_c   1.000
_cell.angle_alpha   90.00
_cell.angle_beta   90.00
_cell.angle_gamma   90.00
#
_symmetry.space_group_name_H-M   'P 1'
#
loop_
_entity.id
_entity.type
_entity.pdbx_description
1 polymer ?
#
loop_
_entity_poly.entity_id
_entity_poly.type
_entity_poly.pdbx_seq_one_letter_code
_entity_poly.pdbx_strand_id
1 'polypeptide(L)'
;MKGNEVVNDVLEKLQEINNNLMEAIKTTESEFSTATVDLPSFDNVDMELLLGKDECPQSESMLTKVANSMKAQKERVAQLLAEADIMLLEYDHIKKGTIA
;
A
#
# COMPACT_ATOMS: atom_id res chain seq x y z
N MET A 1 -7.89 -12.85 62.20
CA MET A 1 -8.82 -12.34 61.18
C MET A 1 -8.66 -13.16 59.91
N LYS A 2 -9.24 -14.37 59.83
CA LYS A 2 -9.03 -15.31 58.71
C LYS A 2 -10.04 -15.15 57.56
N GLY A 3 -11.16 -14.46 57.80
CA GLY A 3 -12.19 -14.25 56.76
C GLY A 3 -11.78 -13.24 55.68
N ASN A 4 -10.85 -12.34 55.97
CA ASN A 4 -10.42 -11.30 55.02
C ASN A 4 -9.43 -11.85 53.98
N GLU A 5 -8.62 -12.84 54.35
CA GLU A 5 -7.67 -13.51 53.44
C GLU A 5 -8.42 -14.33 52.37
N VAL A 6 -9.45 -15.08 52.76
CA VAL A 6 -10.26 -15.87 51.81
C VAL A 6 -11.03 -14.99 50.83
N VAL A 7 -11.51 -13.82 51.27
CA VAL A 7 -12.20 -12.86 50.39
C VAL A 7 -11.22 -12.24 49.39
N ASN A 8 -10.00 -11.94 49.80
CA ASN A 8 -8.96 -11.44 48.91
C ASN A 8 -8.53 -12.49 47.87
N ASP A 9 -8.35 -13.75 48.27
CA ASP A 9 -8.03 -14.85 47.35
C ASP A 9 -9.12 -15.04 46.27
N VAL A 10 -10.39 -14.86 46.64
CA VAL A 10 -11.51 -14.96 45.70
C VAL A 10 -11.53 -13.76 44.74
N LEU A 11 -11.21 -12.56 45.23
CA LEU A 11 -11.12 -11.35 44.39
C LEU A 11 -9.98 -11.44 43.38
N GLU A 12 -8.81 -11.96 43.80
CA GLU A 12 -7.69 -12.18 42.89
C GLU A 12 -8.04 -13.17 41.79
N LYS A 13 -8.69 -14.29 42.13
CA LYS A 13 -9.16 -15.25 41.11
C LYS A 13 -10.20 -14.67 40.16
N LEU A 14 -11.11 -13.84 40.65
CA LEU A 14 -12.09 -13.16 39.81
C LEU A 14 -11.43 -12.17 38.85
N GLN A 15 -10.39 -11.45 39.29
CA GLN A 15 -9.60 -10.58 38.43
C GLN A 15 -8.84 -11.38 37.37
N GLU A 16 -8.22 -12.49 37.76
CA GLU A 16 -7.52 -13.38 36.82
C GLU A 16 -8.46 -13.93 35.75
N ILE A 17 -9.65 -14.42 36.13
CA ILE A 17 -10.67 -14.90 35.19
C ILE A 17 -11.11 -13.78 34.23
N ASN A 18 -11.31 -12.56 34.74
CA ASN A 18 -11.71 -11.42 33.91
C ASN A 18 -10.62 -11.03 32.90
N ASN A 19 -9.36 -11.04 33.32
CA ASN A 19 -8.22 -10.78 32.43
C ASN A 19 -8.12 -11.84 31.32
N ASN A 20 -8.27 -13.12 31.67
CA ASN A 20 -8.25 -14.21 30.70
C ASN A 20 -9.42 -14.12 29.70
N LEU A 21 -10.61 -13.72 30.15
CA LEU A 21 -11.75 -13.47 29.27
C LEU A 21 -11.53 -12.29 28.33
N MET A 22 -10.98 -11.18 28.83
CA MET A 22 -10.63 -10.00 28.03
C MET A 22 -9.58 -10.32 26.97
N GLU A 23 -8.56 -11.12 27.30
CA GLU A 23 -7.57 -11.57 26.31
C GLU A 23 -8.18 -12.47 25.25
N ALA A 24 -9.01 -13.43 25.65
CA ALA A 24 -9.72 -14.30 24.69
C ALA A 24 -10.62 -13.52 23.74
N ILE A 25 -11.33 -12.50 24.23
CA ILE A 25 -12.17 -11.63 23.39
C ILE A 25 -11.31 -10.90 22.34
N LYS A 26 -10.16 -10.35 22.75
CA LYS A 26 -9.25 -9.65 21.82
C LYS A 26 -8.70 -10.56 20.73
N THR A 27 -8.30 -11.79 21.07
CA THR A 27 -7.84 -12.76 20.07
C THR A 27 -8.97 -13.16 19.12
N THR A 28 -10.17 -13.39 19.64
CA THR A 28 -11.32 -13.76 18.79
C THR A 28 -11.72 -12.62 17.85
N GLU A 29 -11.73 -11.36 18.32
CA GLU A 29 -11.99 -10.18 17.48
C GLU A 29 -10.89 -9.97 16.43
N SER A 30 -9.64 -10.30 16.74
CA SER A 30 -8.52 -10.21 15.81
C SER A 30 -8.52 -11.31 14.75
N GLU A 31 -9.06 -12.49 15.04
CA GLU A 31 -9.13 -13.63 14.10
C GLU A 31 -10.17 -13.41 12.98
N PHE A 32 -11.19 -12.59 13.22
CA PHE A 32 -12.25 -12.28 12.24
C PHE A 32 -12.24 -10.80 11.78
N SER A 33 -11.18 -10.06 12.11
CA SER A 33 -11.04 -8.66 11.68
C SER A 33 -10.69 -8.59 10.18
N THR A 34 -11.34 -7.69 9.46
CA THR A 34 -11.02 -7.38 8.04
C THR A 34 -9.63 -6.76 7.87
N ALA A 35 -8.89 -6.51 8.96
CA ALA A 35 -7.52 -6.01 8.94
C ALA A 35 -6.47 -7.14 8.88
N THR A 36 -6.81 -8.37 9.28
CA THR A 36 -5.88 -9.52 9.32
C THR A 36 -6.10 -10.51 8.17
N VAL A 37 -7.21 -10.40 7.44
CA VAL A 37 -7.52 -11.21 6.26
C VAL A 37 -7.72 -10.30 5.06
N ASP A 38 -6.84 -10.42 4.08
CA ASP A 38 -7.00 -9.73 2.79
C ASP A 38 -8.31 -10.20 2.14
N LEU A 39 -9.24 -9.27 1.99
CA LEU A 39 -10.47 -9.53 1.24
C LEU A 39 -10.12 -9.77 -0.24
N PRO A 40 -10.79 -10.73 -0.90
CA PRO A 40 -10.58 -10.97 -2.31
C PRO A 40 -10.87 -9.71 -3.12
N SER A 41 -10.07 -9.47 -4.16
CA SER A 41 -10.31 -8.36 -5.08
C SER A 41 -11.68 -8.53 -5.73
N PHE A 42 -12.55 -7.53 -5.61
CA PHE A 42 -13.86 -7.54 -6.24
C PHE A 42 -13.73 -7.46 -7.77
N ASP A 43 -14.58 -8.20 -8.49
CA ASP A 43 -14.67 -8.05 -9.94
C ASP A 43 -15.37 -6.72 -10.26
N ASN A 44 -14.67 -5.84 -10.95
CA ASN A 44 -15.21 -4.53 -11.33
C ASN A 44 -16.45 -4.67 -12.22
N VAL A 45 -16.57 -5.74 -13.03
CA VAL A 45 -17.74 -5.95 -13.88
C VAL A 45 -18.98 -6.24 -13.05
N ASP A 46 -18.84 -7.09 -12.04
CA ASP A 46 -19.94 -7.42 -11.12
C ASP A 46 -20.31 -6.20 -10.26
N MET A 47 -19.31 -5.43 -9.79
CA MET A 47 -19.55 -4.23 -8.99
C MET A 47 -20.15 -3.09 -9.79
N GLU A 48 -19.76 -2.93 -11.06
CA GLU A 48 -20.37 -1.97 -11.99
C GLU A 48 -21.84 -2.32 -12.28
N LEU A 49 -22.16 -3.61 -12.35
CA LEU A 49 -23.54 -4.09 -12.49
C LEU A 49 -24.39 -3.79 -11.25
N LEU A 50 -23.79 -3.91 -10.06
CA LEU A 50 -24.51 -3.77 -8.78
C LEU A 50 -24.62 -2.32 -8.28
N LEU A 51 -23.56 -1.52 -8.43
CA LEU A 51 -23.44 -0.17 -7.88
C LEU A 51 -23.54 0.93 -8.95
N GLY A 52 -23.43 0.55 -10.22
CA GLY A 52 -23.40 1.49 -11.35
C GLY A 52 -22.01 2.06 -11.62
N LYS A 53 -21.88 2.69 -12.79
CA LYS A 53 -20.62 3.24 -13.32
C LYS A 53 -20.02 4.38 -12.50
N ASP A 54 -20.84 5.09 -11.73
CA ASP A 54 -20.41 6.28 -10.99
C ASP A 54 -19.71 5.90 -9.67
N GLU A 55 -20.06 4.74 -9.09
CA GLU A 55 -19.53 4.26 -7.81
C GLU A 55 -18.36 3.27 -7.98
N CYS A 56 -18.12 2.78 -9.21
CA CYS A 56 -16.99 1.92 -9.53
C CYS A 56 -15.93 2.70 -10.31
N PRO A 57 -14.79 3.09 -9.69
CA PRO A 57 -13.74 3.81 -10.42
C PRO A 57 -13.23 2.96 -11.57
N GLN A 58 -13.32 3.49 -12.79
CA GLN A 58 -12.88 2.79 -13.99
C GLN A 58 -11.41 2.39 -13.82
N SER A 59 -11.15 1.08 -13.72
CA SER A 59 -9.77 0.60 -13.70
C SER A 59 -9.13 0.99 -15.03
N GLU A 60 -8.02 1.74 -14.98
CA GLU A 60 -7.28 2.08 -16.20
C GLU A 60 -7.04 0.81 -17.01
N SER A 61 -7.61 0.79 -18.23
CA SER A 61 -7.42 -0.32 -19.15
C SER A 61 -5.94 -0.56 -19.38
N MET A 62 -5.54 -1.84 -19.47
CA MET A 62 -4.18 -2.26 -19.80
C MET A 62 -3.64 -1.56 -21.05
N LEU A 63 -4.50 -1.28 -22.04
CA LEU A 63 -4.13 -0.54 -23.25
C LEU A 63 -3.68 0.89 -22.94
N THR A 64 -4.34 1.55 -21.99
CA THR A 64 -4.00 2.92 -21.55
C THR A 64 -2.68 2.93 -20.81
N LYS A 65 -2.45 1.94 -19.94
CA LYS A 65 -1.17 1.77 -19.24
C LYS A 65 0.00 1.54 -20.19
N VAL A 66 -0.20 0.70 -21.22
CA VAL A 66 0.80 0.46 -22.26
C VAL A 66 1.07 1.73 -23.08
N ALA A 67 0.02 2.46 -23.47
CA ALA A 67 0.17 3.72 -24.20
C ALA A 67 0.95 4.77 -23.41
N ASN A 68 0.65 4.93 -22.12
CA ASN A 68 1.35 5.84 -21.22
C ASN A 68 2.83 5.43 -21.04
N SER A 69 3.09 4.12 -20.89
CA SER A 69 4.46 3.59 -20.80
C SER A 69 5.26 3.86 -22.08
N MET A 70 4.67 3.65 -23.26
CA MET A 70 5.32 3.95 -24.54
C MET A 70 5.63 5.44 -24.70
N LYS A 71 4.73 6.32 -24.25
CA LYS A 71 4.94 7.77 -24.29
C LYS A 71 6.11 8.17 -23.40
N ALA A 72 6.15 7.67 -22.16
CA ALA A 72 7.25 7.94 -21.23
C ALA A 72 8.61 7.44 -21.76
N GLN A 73 8.63 6.27 -22.41
CA GLN A 73 9.86 5.76 -23.03
C GLN A 73 10.34 6.65 -24.18
N LYS A 74 9.42 7.14 -25.04
CA LYS A 74 9.77 8.06 -26.12
C LYS A 74 10.35 9.38 -25.60
N GLU A 75 9.75 9.94 -24.55
CA GLU A 75 10.25 11.17 -23.91
C GLU A 75 11.64 10.96 -23.32
N ARG A 76 11.88 9.82 -22.66
CA ARG A 76 13.20 9.48 -22.11
C ARG A 76 14.27 9.33 -23.20
N VAL A 77 13.94 8.70 -24.33
CA VAL A 77 14.86 8.59 -25.47
C VAL A 77 15.19 9.96 -26.04
N ALA A 78 14.19 10.85 -26.17
CA ALA A 78 14.41 12.21 -26.67
C ALA A 78 15.34 13.02 -25.74
N GLN A 79 15.16 12.89 -24.41
CA GLN A 79 16.04 13.52 -23.43
C GLN A 79 17.48 13.02 -23.53
N LEU A 80 17.69 11.71 -23.63
CA LEU A 80 19.02 11.11 -23.76
C LEU A 80 19.73 11.54 -25.05
N LEU A 81 18.99 11.67 -26.16
CA LEU A 81 19.55 12.18 -27.42
C LEU A 81 19.99 13.63 -27.28
N ALA A 82 19.18 14.48 -26.67
CA ALA A 82 19.54 15.88 -26.44
C ALA A 82 20.77 16.02 -25.53
N GLU A 83 20.84 15.19 -24.47
CA GLU A 83 21.99 15.17 -23.58
C GLU A 83 23.26 14.68 -24.30
N ALA A 84 23.15 13.65 -25.14
CA ALA A 84 24.26 13.18 -25.97
C ALA A 84 24.75 14.25 -26.95
N ASP A 85 23.84 15.01 -27.58
CA ASP A 85 24.20 16.13 -28.46
C ASP A 85 24.95 17.23 -27.70
N ILE A 86 24.53 17.55 -26.48
CA ILE A 86 25.23 18.52 -25.61
C ILE A 86 26.65 18.01 -25.29
N MET A 87 26.78 16.76 -24.86
CA MET A 87 28.10 16.17 -24.56
C MET A 87 29.02 16.15 -25.78
N LEU A 88 28.49 15.90 -26.98
CA LEU A 88 29.26 15.96 -28.22
C LEU A 88 29.74 17.38 -28.52
N LEU A 89 28.90 18.38 -28.30
CA LEU A 89 29.27 19.79 -28.45
C LEU A 89 30.35 20.20 -27.44
N GLU A 90 30.21 19.80 -26.18
CA GLU A 90 31.22 20.02 -25.14
C GLU A 90 32.55 19.35 -25.48
N TYR A 91 32.51 18.10 -25.96
CA TYR A 91 33.69 17.39 -26.42
C TYR A 91 34.37 18.12 -27.58
N ASP A 92 33.59 18.60 -28.55
CA ASP A 92 34.10 19.38 -29.68
C ASP A 92 34.73 20.71 -29.24
N HIS A 93 34.15 21.39 -28.23
CA HIS A 93 34.72 22.59 -27.62
C HIS A 93 36.05 22.30 -26.92
N ILE A 94 36.12 21.22 -26.13
CA ILE A 94 37.35 20.78 -25.45
C ILE A 94 38.43 20.45 -26.48
N LYS A 95 38.07 19.73 -27.55
CA LYS A 95 38.99 19.31 -28.61
C LYS A 95 39.50 20.48 -29.46
N LYS A 96 38.66 21.50 -29.71
CA LYS A 96 39.02 22.70 -30.48
C LYS A 96 39.75 23.76 -29.64
N GLY A 97 39.89 23.54 -28.32
CA GLY A 97 40.79 24.31 -27.46
C GLY A 97 40.33 25.75 -27.15
N THR A 98 39.07 26.11 -27.36
CA THR A 98 38.52 27.38 -26.87
C THR A 98 38.07 27.20 -25.43
N ILE A 99 39.04 27.31 -24.53
CA ILE A 99 38.81 27.70 -23.13
C ILE A 99 38.29 29.15 -23.19
N ALA A 100 37.07 29.37 -22.68
CA ALA A 100 36.65 30.73 -22.31
C ALA A 100 37.46 31.20 -21.11
#